data_AF-A0A6C0JFJ1-F1
#
_entry.id   AF-A0A6C0JFJ1-F1
#
_cell.length_a   1.000
_cell.length_b   1.000
_cell.length_c   1.000
_cell.angle_alpha   90.00
_cell.angle_beta   90.00
_cell.angle_gamma   90.00
#
_symmetry.space_group_name_H-M   'P 1'
#
loop_
_entity.id
_entity.type
_entity.pdbx_description
1 polymer ?
#
loop_
_entity_poly.entity_id
_entity_poly.type
_entity_poly.pdbx_seq_one_letter_code
_entity_poly.pdbx_strand_id
1 'polypeptide(L)'
;MSNNKIEYIKEFNDAIFQSDATKKKNTLVFIYTPPKVGSTTLVSSFRVSCARRVNVLHVHDETMLSIITGIKNNNNITVNELIDYNASIGKIMYVIDVYRNPIERKISEFFELLTSYHFNTTDNNIGNYKIELLIKRFNSLFPYLGAGDYFFDKYDINVPEIFDFENKYLLVEKNNIKYIKLRLSDSSEWSKILTNILNMDIVIIKDYQTENKVIGEVYKKFNQQYRIPYNLLETIVQCKYFNYYNSQSERENYINKWNSKVETNAFEPYTLEKYNFYKEFSGENQFHNIIQREHYLDHGCICNSCCYKRRQIFLRIKNGDINIDTKIIHEQAVQEKKNRKVQRIGNICNKIQDKLNEISKIQTSKGKINMKVQI
;
A
#
# COMPACT_ATOMS: atom_id res chain seq x y z
N MET A 1 22.26 -24.01 0.48
CA MET A 1 20.95 -24.51 -0.02
C MET A 1 21.22 -25.70 -0.94
N SER A 2 20.37 -26.74 -0.92
CA SER A 2 20.45 -27.81 -1.91
C SER A 2 20.11 -27.28 -3.31
N ASN A 3 20.73 -27.81 -4.36
CA ASN A 3 20.52 -27.37 -5.74
C ASN A 3 19.03 -27.39 -6.13
N ASN A 4 18.29 -28.41 -5.68
CA ASN A 4 16.85 -28.51 -5.94
C ASN A 4 16.07 -27.33 -5.35
N LYS A 5 16.38 -26.84 -4.14
CA LYS A 5 15.64 -25.72 -3.54
C LYS A 5 15.84 -24.42 -4.32
N ILE A 6 17.04 -24.21 -4.86
CA ILE A 6 17.37 -23.02 -5.68
C ILE A 6 16.53 -23.01 -6.95
N GLU A 7 16.34 -24.15 -7.61
CA GLU A 7 15.49 -24.25 -8.81
C GLU A 7 14.04 -23.85 -8.53
N TYR A 8 13.47 -24.28 -7.40
CA TYR A 8 12.12 -23.85 -7.01
C TYR A 8 12.05 -22.36 -6.65
N ILE A 9 13.06 -21.80 -5.98
CA ILE A 9 13.12 -20.35 -5.71
C ILE A 9 13.15 -19.58 -7.03
N LYS A 10 13.94 -20.06 -7.99
CA LYS A 10 14.00 -19.49 -9.33
C LYS A 10 12.65 -19.59 -10.05
N GLU A 11 11.95 -20.72 -9.95
CA GLU A 11 10.61 -20.88 -10.53
C GLU A 11 9.62 -19.86 -9.98
N PHE A 12 9.55 -19.70 -8.65
CA PHE A 12 8.72 -18.68 -8.00
C PHE A 12 9.12 -17.27 -8.42
N ASN A 13 10.41 -16.98 -8.43
CA ASN A 13 10.93 -15.68 -8.85
C ASN A 13 10.55 -15.36 -10.29
N ASP A 14 10.78 -16.31 -11.18
CA ASP A 14 10.46 -16.17 -12.59
C ASP A 14 8.96 -15.94 -12.72
N ALA A 15 8.11 -16.72 -12.04
CA ALA A 15 6.65 -16.54 -12.00
C ALA A 15 6.19 -15.13 -11.59
N ILE A 16 6.88 -14.51 -10.64
CA ILE A 16 6.57 -13.14 -10.19
C ILE A 16 7.05 -12.09 -11.21
N PHE A 17 8.22 -12.31 -11.83
CA PHE A 17 8.90 -11.31 -12.66
C PHE A 17 8.99 -11.70 -14.16
N GLN A 18 8.07 -12.53 -14.66
CA GLN A 18 8.14 -13.20 -15.99
C GLN A 18 8.30 -12.27 -17.19
N SER A 19 7.69 -11.08 -17.16
CA SER A 19 7.62 -10.22 -18.36
C SER A 19 8.96 -9.61 -18.74
N ASP A 20 9.21 -9.41 -20.04
CA ASP A 20 10.44 -8.74 -20.50
C ASP A 20 10.62 -7.35 -19.89
N ALA A 21 9.52 -6.65 -19.66
CA ALA A 21 9.54 -5.33 -19.05
C ALA A 21 9.83 -5.35 -17.55
N THR A 22 9.55 -6.46 -16.84
CA THR A 22 9.96 -6.66 -15.44
C THR A 22 11.41 -7.13 -15.37
N LYS A 23 11.85 -8.02 -16.27
CA LYS A 23 13.24 -8.53 -16.34
C LYS A 23 14.28 -7.43 -16.57
N LYS A 24 13.95 -6.45 -17.42
CA LYS A 24 14.82 -5.31 -17.75
C LYS A 24 15.12 -4.36 -16.58
N LYS A 25 14.32 -4.40 -15.50
CA LYS A 25 14.57 -3.54 -14.34
C LYS A 25 15.56 -4.22 -13.39
N ASN A 26 16.58 -3.47 -12.99
CA ASN A 26 17.58 -3.99 -12.06
C ASN A 26 17.21 -3.79 -10.58
N THR A 27 16.26 -2.90 -10.30
CA THR A 27 15.87 -2.56 -8.93
C THR A 27 14.55 -3.22 -8.55
N LEU A 28 14.55 -3.89 -7.40
CA LEU A 28 13.37 -4.51 -6.80
C LEU A 28 13.08 -3.89 -5.44
N VAL A 29 11.81 -3.60 -5.20
CA VAL A 29 11.31 -3.11 -3.93
C VAL A 29 10.31 -4.13 -3.39
N PHE A 30 10.66 -4.78 -2.30
CA PHE A 30 9.77 -5.64 -1.54
C PHE A 30 9.13 -4.79 -0.45
N ILE A 31 7.84 -4.51 -0.55
CA ILE A 31 7.06 -3.99 0.57
C ILE A 31 6.60 -5.24 1.31
N TYR A 32 7.40 -5.70 2.28
CA TYR A 32 7.17 -6.94 2.99
C TYR A 32 6.79 -6.63 4.43
N THR A 33 5.53 -6.34 4.72
CA THR A 33 5.12 -5.81 6.03
C THR A 33 4.02 -6.67 6.64
N PRO A 34 3.78 -6.63 7.96
CA PRO A 34 2.53 -7.14 8.50
C PRO A 34 1.32 -6.39 7.89
N PRO A 35 0.10 -6.95 7.98
CA PRO A 35 -1.09 -6.28 7.47
C PRO A 35 -1.42 -5.01 8.27
N LYS A 36 -2.18 -4.10 7.64
CA LYS A 36 -2.78 -2.91 8.26
C LYS A 36 -1.82 -1.86 8.82
N VAL A 37 -0.64 -1.77 8.23
CA VAL A 37 0.36 -0.74 8.55
C VAL A 37 0.45 0.39 7.52
N GLY A 38 -0.42 0.40 6.51
CA GLY A 38 -0.42 1.42 5.44
C GLY A 38 0.45 1.04 4.23
N SER A 39 0.75 -0.24 4.03
CA SER A 39 1.55 -0.72 2.90
C SER A 39 0.90 -0.47 1.53
N THR A 40 -0.44 -0.45 1.44
CA THR A 40 -1.17 -0.09 0.20
C THR A 40 -0.76 1.29 -0.32
N THR A 41 -0.60 2.28 0.57
CA THR A 41 -0.08 3.62 0.24
C THR A 41 1.26 3.52 -0.46
N LEU A 42 2.19 2.75 0.08
CA LEU A 42 3.52 2.57 -0.50
C LEU A 42 3.41 1.94 -1.89
N VAL A 43 2.64 0.86 -2.04
CA VAL A 43 2.46 0.19 -3.34
C VAL A 43 1.94 1.16 -4.40
N SER A 44 0.87 1.90 -4.10
CA SER A 44 0.29 2.89 -5.01
C SER A 44 1.30 4.00 -5.34
N SER A 45 2.02 4.50 -4.32
CA SER A 45 3.05 5.55 -4.45
C SER A 45 4.20 5.12 -5.37
N PHE A 46 4.74 3.92 -5.16
CA PHE A 46 5.81 3.36 -5.97
C PHE A 46 5.36 3.05 -7.39
N ARG A 47 4.15 2.52 -7.58
CA ARG A 47 3.62 2.27 -8.93
C ARG A 47 3.47 3.59 -9.69
N VAL A 48 2.89 4.62 -9.10
CA VAL A 48 2.72 5.92 -9.76
C VAL A 48 4.05 6.60 -10.05
N SER A 49 4.97 6.61 -9.09
CA SER A 49 6.23 7.35 -9.18
C SER A 49 7.30 6.62 -9.99
N CYS A 50 7.39 5.29 -9.85
CA CYS A 50 8.58 4.53 -10.22
C CYS A 50 8.32 3.30 -11.10
N ALA A 51 7.09 3.03 -11.57
CA ALA A 51 6.77 1.80 -12.32
C ALA A 51 7.65 1.51 -13.55
N ARG A 52 8.34 2.51 -14.12
CA ARG A 52 9.29 2.32 -15.22
C ARG A 52 10.70 1.90 -14.79
N ARG A 53 11.08 2.14 -13.53
CA ARG A 53 12.44 1.98 -13.00
C ARG A 53 12.57 0.83 -12.01
N VAL A 54 11.51 0.57 -11.22
CA VAL A 54 11.50 -0.48 -10.19
C VAL A 54 10.41 -1.51 -10.46
N ASN A 55 10.65 -2.75 -10.02
CA ASN A 55 9.55 -3.68 -9.76
C ASN A 55 9.20 -3.63 -8.29
N VAL A 56 7.91 -3.69 -7.99
CA VAL A 56 7.39 -3.59 -6.63
C VAL A 56 6.61 -4.87 -6.36
N LEU A 57 7.02 -5.62 -5.35
CA LEU A 57 6.28 -6.76 -4.83
C LEU A 57 5.75 -6.41 -3.45
N HIS A 58 4.46 -6.64 -3.22
CA HIS A 58 3.83 -6.45 -1.92
C HIS A 58 3.35 -7.79 -1.40
N VAL A 59 3.83 -8.15 -0.22
CA VAL A 59 3.55 -9.43 0.43
C VAL A 59 3.44 -9.20 1.93
N HIS A 60 2.54 -9.94 2.57
CA HIS A 60 2.38 -9.95 4.02
C HIS A 60 2.93 -11.23 4.64
N ASP A 61 2.93 -12.33 3.90
CA ASP A 61 3.39 -13.63 4.37
C ASP A 61 3.73 -14.55 3.19
N GLU A 62 4.20 -15.74 3.52
CA GLU A 62 4.59 -16.78 2.59
C GLU A 62 3.39 -17.38 1.84
N THR A 63 2.18 -17.31 2.40
CA THR A 63 0.94 -17.78 1.75
C THR A 63 0.63 -16.93 0.52
N MET A 64 0.90 -15.62 0.60
CA MET A 64 0.70 -14.71 -0.54
C MET A 64 1.57 -15.09 -1.74
N LEU A 65 2.73 -15.73 -1.56
CA LEU A 65 3.56 -16.18 -2.68
C LEU A 65 2.79 -17.15 -3.58
N SER A 66 2.15 -18.15 -3.00
CA SER A 66 1.33 -19.11 -3.75
C SER A 66 0.12 -18.48 -4.41
N ILE A 67 -0.52 -17.49 -3.76
CA ILE A 67 -1.66 -16.77 -4.33
C ILE A 67 -1.23 -15.94 -5.54
N ILE A 68 -0.05 -15.30 -5.47
CA ILE A 68 0.47 -14.44 -6.55
C ILE A 68 0.95 -15.27 -7.74
N THR A 69 1.64 -16.38 -7.50
CA THR A 69 2.23 -17.21 -8.57
C THR A 69 1.28 -18.27 -9.11
N GLY A 70 0.27 -18.67 -8.34
CA GLY A 70 -0.53 -19.86 -8.62
C GLY A 70 0.21 -21.18 -8.35
N ILE A 71 1.44 -21.12 -7.84
CA ILE A 71 2.30 -22.27 -7.56
C ILE A 71 2.16 -22.67 -6.10
N LYS A 72 1.88 -23.95 -5.83
CA LYS A 72 1.83 -24.47 -4.46
C LYS A 72 3.22 -24.43 -3.83
N ASN A 73 3.33 -23.81 -2.66
CA ASN A 73 4.59 -23.68 -1.93
C ASN A 73 4.95 -24.94 -1.12
N ASN A 74 5.10 -26.07 -1.80
CA ASN A 74 5.38 -27.36 -1.16
C ASN A 74 6.78 -27.43 -0.51
N ASN A 75 7.69 -26.56 -0.95
CA ASN A 75 9.09 -26.55 -0.50
C ASN A 75 9.37 -25.51 0.59
N ASN A 76 8.31 -24.92 1.17
CA ASN A 76 8.39 -23.90 2.21
C ASN A 76 9.37 -22.77 1.83
N ILE A 77 9.25 -22.27 0.61
CA ILE A 77 9.98 -21.10 0.14
C ILE A 77 9.50 -19.90 0.94
N THR A 78 10.44 -19.17 1.53
CA THR A 78 10.14 -17.96 2.28
C THR A 78 10.31 -16.71 1.40
N VAL A 79 9.69 -15.60 1.82
CA VAL A 79 9.89 -14.31 1.16
C VAL A 79 11.36 -13.86 1.24
N ASN A 80 12.03 -14.12 2.37
CA ASN A 80 13.46 -13.80 2.53
C ASN A 80 14.34 -14.57 1.53
N GLU A 81 14.04 -15.84 1.28
CA GLU A 81 14.79 -16.62 0.29
C GLU A 81 14.65 -16.04 -1.14
N LEU A 82 13.49 -15.48 -1.49
CA LEU A 82 13.32 -14.75 -2.75
C LEU A 82 14.10 -13.43 -2.77
N ILE A 83 14.13 -12.71 -1.65
CA ILE A 83 14.90 -11.46 -1.50
C ILE A 83 16.40 -11.77 -1.68
N ASP A 84 16.92 -12.76 -0.94
CA ASP A 84 18.31 -13.18 -0.99
C ASP A 84 18.72 -13.70 -2.37
N TYR A 85 17.85 -14.51 -3.00
CA TYR A 85 18.08 -14.98 -4.37
C TYR A 85 18.23 -13.82 -5.35
N ASN A 86 17.34 -12.83 -5.30
CA ASN A 86 17.43 -11.67 -6.19
C ASN A 86 18.68 -10.82 -5.92
N ALA A 87 19.07 -10.64 -4.66
CA ALA A 87 20.33 -9.99 -4.31
C ALA A 87 21.52 -10.76 -4.89
N SER A 88 21.53 -12.09 -4.78
CA SER A 88 22.63 -12.95 -5.25
C SER A 88 22.83 -12.93 -6.77
N ILE A 89 21.79 -12.65 -7.55
CA ILE A 89 21.87 -12.48 -9.01
C ILE A 89 22.13 -11.03 -9.45
N GLY A 90 22.50 -10.14 -8.51
CA GLY A 90 22.96 -8.77 -8.79
C GLY A 90 21.86 -7.71 -8.89
N LYS A 91 20.63 -8.01 -8.43
CA LYS A 91 19.58 -6.99 -8.35
C LYS A 91 19.86 -6.02 -7.22
N ILE A 92 19.46 -4.76 -7.41
CA ILE A 92 19.45 -3.75 -6.35
C ILE A 92 18.19 -3.97 -5.51
N MET A 93 18.36 -4.34 -4.25
CA MET A 93 17.27 -4.79 -3.39
C MET A 93 16.94 -3.77 -2.31
N TYR A 94 15.66 -3.41 -2.23
CA TYR A 94 15.07 -2.67 -1.12
C TYR A 94 13.97 -3.50 -0.47
N VAL A 95 13.99 -3.63 0.85
CA VAL A 95 12.92 -4.24 1.64
C VAL A 95 12.36 -3.16 2.54
N ILE A 96 11.07 -2.84 2.40
CA ILE A 96 10.42 -1.78 3.17
C ILE A 96 9.43 -2.41 4.13
N ASP A 97 9.59 -2.08 5.40
CA ASP A 97 8.68 -2.41 6.50
C ASP A 97 8.08 -1.14 7.11
N VAL A 98 6.87 -1.26 7.65
CA VAL A 98 6.16 -0.14 8.28
C VAL A 98 5.64 -0.55 9.65
N TYR A 99 6.03 0.24 10.65
CA TYR A 99 5.46 0.19 11.98
C TYR A 99 4.19 1.04 12.07
N ARG A 100 3.19 0.53 12.80
CA ARG A 100 2.00 1.29 13.19
C ARG A 100 1.75 1.09 14.67
N ASN A 101 1.33 2.16 15.35
CA ASN A 101 0.98 2.12 16.76
C ASN A 101 -0.08 1.03 17.04
N PRO A 102 0.07 0.32 18.17
CA PRO A 102 -0.51 -1.00 18.33
C PRO A 102 -2.03 -0.97 18.43
N ILE A 103 -2.64 0.00 19.13
CA ILE A 103 -4.11 0.03 19.26
C ILE A 103 -4.76 0.32 17.90
N GLU A 104 -4.29 1.32 17.17
CA GLU A 104 -4.80 1.63 15.84
C GLU A 104 -4.57 0.49 14.84
N ARG A 105 -3.44 -0.24 14.94
CA ARG A 105 -3.20 -1.45 14.13
C ARG A 105 -4.19 -2.55 14.48
N LYS A 106 -4.39 -2.86 15.77
CA LYS A 106 -5.34 -3.88 16.24
C LYS A 106 -6.76 -3.57 15.79
N ILE A 107 -7.23 -2.33 15.95
CA ILE A 107 -8.56 -1.91 15.47
C ILE A 107 -8.65 -2.08 13.96
N SER A 108 -7.63 -1.66 13.21
CA SER A 108 -7.63 -1.77 11.75
C SER A 108 -7.62 -3.21 11.24
N GLU A 109 -6.97 -4.13 11.97
CA GLU A 109 -6.97 -5.57 11.68
C GLU A 109 -8.33 -6.19 11.95
N PHE A 110 -8.92 -5.89 13.10
CA PHE A 110 -10.27 -6.32 13.44
C PHE A 110 -11.31 -5.83 12.41
N PHE A 111 -11.25 -4.56 12.01
CA PHE A 111 -12.21 -4.01 11.05
C PHE A 111 -12.04 -4.53 9.62
N GLU A 112 -10.86 -5.04 9.27
CA GLU A 112 -10.68 -5.65 7.94
C GLU A 112 -11.48 -6.93 7.78
N LEU A 113 -11.54 -7.73 8.85
CA LEU A 113 -12.12 -9.05 8.88
C LEU A 113 -13.49 -9.04 9.59
N LEU A 114 -14.04 -7.86 9.86
CA LEU A 114 -15.24 -7.67 10.67
C LEU A 114 -16.42 -8.50 10.18
N THR A 115 -16.78 -8.31 8.91
CA THR A 115 -17.98 -8.93 8.34
C THR A 115 -17.70 -10.33 7.85
N SER A 116 -16.59 -10.55 7.14
CA SER A 116 -16.27 -11.84 6.54
C SER A 116 -15.85 -12.92 7.52
N TYR A 117 -15.22 -12.57 8.65
CA TYR A 117 -14.60 -13.55 9.55
C TYR A 117 -15.13 -13.43 10.99
N HIS A 118 -15.19 -12.22 11.53
CA HIS A 118 -15.52 -12.04 12.95
C HIS A 118 -17.00 -12.23 13.27
N PHE A 119 -17.87 -11.81 12.35
CA PHE A 119 -19.33 -11.89 12.50
C PHE A 119 -20.02 -12.69 11.40
N ASN A 120 -19.29 -13.13 10.38
CA ASN A 120 -19.80 -13.91 9.24
C ASN A 120 -21.13 -13.36 8.70
N THR A 121 -21.13 -12.09 8.35
CA THR A 121 -22.32 -11.34 7.94
C THR A 121 -21.98 -10.36 6.81
N THR A 122 -22.95 -9.56 6.36
CA THR A 122 -22.76 -8.56 5.32
C THR A 122 -22.47 -7.17 5.90
N ASP A 123 -21.85 -6.30 5.10
CA ASP A 123 -21.59 -4.90 5.46
C ASP A 123 -22.86 -4.10 5.80
N ASN A 124 -24.01 -4.47 5.23
CA ASN A 124 -25.30 -3.86 5.59
C ASN A 124 -25.80 -4.35 6.96
N ASN A 125 -25.68 -5.65 7.23
CA ASN A 125 -26.19 -6.24 8.46
C ASN A 125 -25.38 -5.81 9.69
N ILE A 126 -24.04 -5.70 9.55
CA ILE A 126 -23.18 -5.25 10.65
C ILE A 126 -23.53 -3.83 11.11
N GLY A 127 -24.08 -3.00 10.22
CA GLY A 127 -24.56 -1.65 10.53
C GLY A 127 -25.65 -1.59 11.61
N ASN A 128 -26.38 -2.69 11.80
CA ASN A 128 -27.46 -2.82 12.79
C ASN A 128 -27.00 -3.41 14.13
N TYR A 129 -25.74 -3.82 14.24
CA TYR A 129 -25.24 -4.46 15.46
C TYR A 129 -24.98 -3.42 16.54
N LYS A 130 -25.24 -3.80 17.79
CA LYS A 130 -24.88 -3.00 18.96
C LYS A 130 -23.36 -2.86 19.04
N ILE A 131 -22.86 -1.64 19.23
CA ILE A 131 -21.41 -1.36 19.26
C ILE A 131 -20.72 -2.10 20.42
N GLU A 132 -21.43 -2.29 21.54
CA GLU A 132 -20.96 -3.04 22.71
C GLU A 132 -20.61 -4.49 22.34
N LEU A 133 -21.33 -5.10 21.39
CA LEU A 133 -21.02 -6.45 20.91
C LEU A 133 -19.69 -6.47 20.14
N LEU A 134 -19.45 -5.45 19.31
CA LEU A 134 -18.20 -5.29 18.56
C LEU A 134 -17.04 -5.02 19.51
N ILE A 135 -17.22 -4.15 20.51
CA ILE A 135 -16.23 -3.85 21.55
C ILE A 135 -15.89 -5.11 22.34
N LYS A 136 -16.91 -5.87 22.79
CA LYS A 136 -16.70 -7.13 23.50
C LYS A 136 -15.86 -8.10 22.67
N ARG A 137 -16.21 -8.30 21.39
CA ARG A 137 -15.45 -9.18 20.49
C ARG A 137 -14.01 -8.68 20.30
N PHE A 138 -13.84 -7.38 20.07
CA PHE A 138 -12.52 -6.77 19.91
C PHE A 138 -11.63 -6.99 21.13
N ASN A 139 -12.15 -6.69 22.33
CA ASN A 139 -11.41 -6.90 23.58
C ASN A 139 -11.09 -8.38 23.83
N SER A 140 -11.98 -9.31 23.46
CA SER A 140 -11.70 -10.76 23.53
C SER A 140 -10.52 -11.19 22.65
N LEU A 141 -10.35 -10.55 21.50
CA LEU A 141 -9.29 -10.86 20.54
C LEU A 141 -8.02 -10.02 20.72
N PHE A 142 -8.06 -9.00 21.57
CA PHE A 142 -7.06 -7.94 21.65
C PHE A 142 -5.60 -8.43 21.71
N PRO A 143 -5.24 -9.44 22.52
CA PRO A 143 -3.85 -9.91 22.59
C PRO A 143 -3.31 -10.48 21.27
N TYR A 144 -4.19 -11.05 20.44
CA TYR A 144 -3.82 -11.79 19.23
C TYR A 144 -3.86 -10.96 17.95
N LEU A 145 -4.45 -9.76 18.01
CA LEU A 145 -4.48 -8.83 16.88
C LEU A 145 -3.14 -8.09 16.76
N GLY A 146 -2.64 -7.87 15.55
CA GLY A 146 -1.50 -6.97 15.30
C GLY A 146 -0.21 -7.38 16.01
N ALA A 147 0.01 -8.68 16.22
CA ALA A 147 1.21 -9.19 16.89
C ALA A 147 2.46 -9.10 15.99
N GLY A 148 3.63 -9.01 16.64
CA GLY A 148 4.95 -9.05 16.00
C GLY A 148 5.35 -7.82 15.19
N ASP A 149 6.61 -7.81 14.79
CA ASP A 149 7.27 -6.79 13.96
C ASP A 149 8.31 -7.47 13.06
N TYR A 150 8.14 -7.41 11.74
CA TYR A 150 8.96 -8.18 10.81
C TYR A 150 10.43 -7.75 10.82
N PHE A 151 10.70 -6.48 11.07
CA PHE A 151 12.06 -5.95 11.20
C PHE A 151 12.86 -6.63 12.32
N PHE A 152 12.21 -6.98 13.43
CA PHE A 152 12.83 -7.73 14.53
C PHE A 152 12.73 -9.24 14.34
N ASP A 153 11.58 -9.72 13.84
CA ASP A 153 11.21 -11.12 13.99
C ASP A 153 11.46 -11.95 12.72
N LYS A 154 11.62 -11.31 11.54
CA LYS A 154 11.64 -12.01 10.25
C LYS A 154 12.90 -11.80 9.40
N TYR A 155 13.52 -10.61 9.38
CA TYR A 155 14.54 -10.32 8.36
C TYR A 155 15.94 -10.84 8.67
N ASP A 156 16.19 -11.39 9.86
CA ASP A 156 17.52 -11.82 10.29
C ASP A 156 18.57 -10.69 10.13
N ILE A 157 18.26 -9.48 10.61
CA ILE A 157 19.16 -8.33 10.54
C ILE A 157 19.55 -7.85 11.93
N ASN A 158 20.72 -7.21 12.03
CA ASN A 158 21.12 -6.52 13.24
C ASN A 158 20.32 -5.22 13.36
N VAL A 159 19.28 -5.24 14.19
CA VAL A 159 18.45 -4.07 14.44
C VAL A 159 19.23 -3.11 15.34
N PRO A 160 19.33 -1.81 14.98
CA PRO A 160 19.92 -0.81 15.86
C PRO A 160 19.26 -0.78 17.24
N GLU A 161 19.98 -0.33 18.26
CA GLU A 161 19.43 -0.26 19.63
C GLU A 161 18.36 0.81 19.79
N ILE A 162 18.39 1.85 18.94
CA ILE A 162 17.53 3.02 19.02
C ILE A 162 16.96 3.33 17.64
N PHE A 163 15.67 3.66 17.59
CA PHE A 163 15.05 4.19 16.39
C PHE A 163 15.53 5.61 16.10
N ASP A 164 15.88 5.92 14.85
CA ASP A 164 16.30 7.26 14.46
C ASP A 164 15.09 8.21 14.38
N PHE A 165 14.85 8.95 15.46
CA PHE A 165 13.76 9.92 15.57
C PHE A 165 14.00 11.22 14.79
N GLU A 166 15.25 11.53 14.44
CA GLU A 166 15.60 12.75 13.69
C GLU A 166 15.29 12.55 12.20
N ASN A 167 15.82 11.46 11.62
CA ASN A 167 15.56 11.11 10.24
C ASN A 167 14.22 10.41 10.04
N LYS A 168 13.64 9.84 11.11
CA LYS A 168 12.32 9.17 11.16
C LYS A 168 12.23 7.86 10.37
N TYR A 169 13.35 7.19 10.16
CA TYR A 169 13.41 5.86 9.56
C TYR A 169 14.65 5.09 10.02
N LEU A 170 14.64 3.77 9.89
CA LEU A 170 15.87 2.97 9.95
C LEU A 170 16.28 2.53 8.55
N LEU A 171 17.58 2.53 8.29
CA LEU A 171 18.17 1.95 7.10
C LEU A 171 19.31 1.03 7.53
N VAL A 172 19.15 -0.27 7.27
CA VAL A 172 20.14 -1.30 7.56
C VAL A 172 20.52 -1.99 6.26
N GLU A 173 21.81 -2.12 5.98
CA GLU A 173 22.31 -2.82 4.80
C GLU A 173 22.94 -4.16 5.19
N LYS A 174 22.46 -5.25 4.59
CA LYS A 174 23.01 -6.61 4.76
C LYS A 174 23.02 -7.29 3.40
N ASN A 175 24.15 -7.87 2.99
CA ASN A 175 24.28 -8.64 1.75
C ASN A 175 23.75 -7.90 0.49
N ASN A 176 24.06 -6.60 0.33
CA ASN A 176 23.57 -5.72 -0.74
C ASN A 176 22.04 -5.49 -0.75
N ILE A 177 21.35 -5.81 0.35
CA ILE A 177 19.93 -5.55 0.55
C ILE A 177 19.79 -4.39 1.53
N LYS A 178 19.01 -3.38 1.13
CA LYS A 178 18.68 -2.22 1.97
C LYS A 178 17.32 -2.43 2.64
N TYR A 179 17.33 -2.67 3.94
CA TYR A 179 16.14 -2.80 4.77
C TYR A 179 15.77 -1.43 5.34
N ILE A 180 14.56 -0.97 5.02
CA ILE A 180 14.04 0.34 5.40
C ILE A 180 12.87 0.12 6.35
N LYS A 181 12.95 0.69 7.55
CA LYS A 181 11.83 0.72 8.50
C LYS A 181 11.23 2.12 8.56
N LEU A 182 9.94 2.23 8.30
CA LEU A 182 9.18 3.47 8.41
C LEU A 182 8.17 3.39 9.57
N ARG A 183 7.67 4.54 10.04
CA ARG A 183 6.51 4.63 10.93
C ARG A 183 5.33 5.25 10.18
N LEU A 184 4.13 4.70 10.35
CA LEU A 184 2.92 5.26 9.74
C LEU A 184 2.57 6.65 10.29
N SER A 185 2.94 6.95 11.53
CA SER A 185 2.81 8.29 12.14
C SER A 185 3.60 9.36 11.36
N ASP A 186 4.70 8.98 10.71
CA ASP A 186 5.54 9.87 9.90
C ASP A 186 5.23 9.80 8.39
N SER A 187 4.03 9.33 8.02
CA SER A 187 3.65 9.18 6.61
C SER A 187 3.67 10.47 5.79
N SER A 188 3.63 11.65 6.44
CA SER A 188 3.86 12.94 5.78
C SER A 188 5.27 13.08 5.22
N GLU A 189 6.26 12.44 5.85
CA GLU A 189 7.68 12.54 5.50
C GLU A 189 8.14 11.47 4.51
N TRP A 190 7.33 10.42 4.29
CA TRP A 190 7.71 9.28 3.45
C TRP A 190 8.14 9.68 2.03
N SER A 191 7.52 10.71 1.46
CA SER A 191 7.88 11.27 0.15
C SER A 191 9.36 11.65 0.09
N LYS A 192 9.80 12.45 1.07
CA LYS A 192 11.16 12.96 1.20
C LYS A 192 12.13 11.83 1.54
N ILE A 193 11.78 11.00 2.53
CA ILE A 193 12.61 9.88 2.99
C ILE A 193 12.91 8.92 1.84
N LEU A 194 11.88 8.41 1.17
CA LEU A 194 12.04 7.43 0.10
C LEU A 194 12.71 8.04 -1.14
N THR A 195 12.43 9.30 -1.45
CA THR A 195 13.10 9.99 -2.55
C THR A 195 14.61 10.06 -2.33
N ASN A 196 15.04 10.38 -1.11
CA ASN A 196 16.44 10.47 -0.75
C ASN A 196 17.12 9.10 -0.76
N ILE A 197 16.51 8.08 -0.14
CA ILE A 197 17.11 6.74 -0.04
C ILE A 197 17.25 6.09 -1.43
N LEU A 198 16.23 6.19 -2.29
CA LEU A 198 16.24 5.53 -3.59
C LEU A 198 16.81 6.39 -4.72
N ASN A 199 17.02 7.69 -4.48
CA ASN A 199 17.36 8.68 -5.49
C ASN A 199 16.34 8.68 -6.65
N MET A 200 15.05 8.61 -6.31
CA MET A 200 13.94 8.62 -7.27
C MET A 200 12.84 9.53 -6.75
N ASP A 201 12.34 10.43 -7.59
CA ASP A 201 11.25 11.32 -7.19
C ASP A 201 9.97 10.52 -6.90
N ILE A 202 9.58 10.46 -5.62
CA ILE A 202 8.44 9.69 -5.13
C ILE A 202 7.40 10.63 -4.54
N VAL A 203 6.13 10.41 -4.90
CA VAL A 203 4.98 11.09 -4.31
C VAL A 203 4.15 10.08 -3.50
N ILE A 204 3.53 10.54 -2.41
CA ILE A 204 2.75 9.67 -1.50
C ILE A 204 1.25 9.74 -1.82
N ILE A 205 0.64 8.57 -1.97
CA ILE A 205 -0.79 8.40 -2.29
C ILE A 205 -1.52 7.83 -1.08
N LYS A 206 -2.42 8.61 -0.49
CA LYS A 206 -3.20 8.20 0.68
C LYS A 206 -4.40 7.33 0.26
N ASP A 207 -4.17 6.03 0.12
CA ASP A 207 -5.12 5.06 -0.47
C ASP A 207 -5.80 4.14 0.59
N TYR A 208 -5.86 4.54 1.87
CA TYR A 208 -6.08 3.60 3.00
C TYR A 208 -7.18 3.97 4.01
N GLN A 209 -8.11 4.86 3.70
CA GLN A 209 -9.10 5.31 4.68
C GLN A 209 -10.32 4.36 4.76
N THR A 210 -10.39 3.57 5.83
CA THR A 210 -11.54 2.71 6.18
C THR A 210 -12.86 3.47 6.24
N GLU A 211 -12.81 4.77 6.58
CA GLU A 211 -13.96 5.66 6.64
C GLU A 211 -14.71 5.79 5.31
N ASN A 212 -14.05 5.47 4.19
CA ASN A 212 -14.63 5.51 2.85
C ASN A 212 -15.27 4.16 2.44
N LYS A 213 -15.19 3.12 3.29
CA LYS A 213 -15.85 1.82 3.07
C LYS A 213 -17.30 1.86 3.57
N VAL A 214 -18.12 0.90 3.15
CA VAL A 214 -19.51 0.73 3.61
C VAL A 214 -19.60 0.62 5.15
N ILE A 215 -18.61 -0.04 5.76
CA ILE A 215 -18.46 -0.16 7.22
C ILE A 215 -17.92 1.12 7.92
N GLY A 216 -17.67 2.20 7.18
CA GLY A 216 -17.04 3.42 7.67
C GLY A 216 -17.82 4.08 8.82
N GLU A 217 -19.15 4.07 8.76
CA GLU A 217 -19.99 4.59 9.84
C GLU A 217 -19.92 3.73 11.11
N VAL A 218 -19.85 2.41 10.97
CA VAL A 218 -19.63 1.50 12.12
C VAL A 218 -18.27 1.74 12.75
N TYR A 219 -17.23 1.93 11.93
CA TYR A 219 -15.88 2.25 12.39
C TYR A 219 -15.83 3.58 13.16
N LYS A 220 -16.49 4.63 12.68
CA LYS A 220 -16.58 5.92 13.38
C LYS A 220 -17.28 5.76 14.74
N LYS A 221 -18.46 5.11 14.77
CA LYS A 221 -19.20 4.85 16.01
C LYS A 221 -18.37 4.05 17.00
N PHE A 222 -17.67 3.02 16.54
CA PHE A 222 -16.75 2.24 17.37
C PHE A 222 -15.66 3.12 17.97
N ASN A 223 -14.94 3.93 17.19
CA ASN A 223 -13.86 4.78 17.74
C ASN A 223 -14.34 5.87 18.71
N GLN A 224 -15.57 6.33 18.56
CA GLN A 224 -16.20 7.29 19.46
C GLN A 224 -16.57 6.64 20.80
N GLN A 225 -17.15 5.44 20.77
CA GLN A 225 -17.65 4.75 21.95
C GLN A 225 -16.60 3.90 22.64
N TYR A 226 -15.61 3.40 21.92
CA TYR A 226 -14.60 2.50 22.47
C TYR A 226 -13.83 3.19 23.61
N ARG A 227 -13.77 2.46 24.72
CA ARG A 227 -12.95 2.74 25.88
C ARG A 227 -12.11 1.49 26.14
N ILE A 228 -10.82 1.69 26.36
CA ILE A 228 -9.89 0.57 26.51
C ILE A 228 -9.87 0.11 27.97
N PRO A 229 -10.07 -1.18 28.27
CA PRO A 229 -9.85 -1.72 29.61
C PRO A 229 -8.43 -1.45 30.09
N TYR A 230 -8.24 -1.03 31.34
CA TYR A 230 -6.92 -0.62 31.86
C TYR A 230 -5.85 -1.71 31.66
N ASN A 231 -6.21 -2.96 31.91
CA ASN A 231 -5.29 -4.10 31.80
C ASN A 231 -4.86 -4.35 30.35
N LEU A 232 -5.68 -4.00 29.35
CA LEU A 232 -5.29 -4.08 27.94
C LEU A 232 -4.34 -2.92 27.57
N LEU A 233 -4.55 -1.73 28.13
CA LEU A 233 -3.63 -0.61 27.93
C LEU A 233 -2.25 -0.90 28.55
N GLU A 234 -2.20 -1.55 29.71
CA GLU A 234 -0.93 -2.00 30.33
C GLU A 234 -0.11 -2.90 29.40
N THR A 235 -0.74 -3.82 28.67
CA THR A 235 -0.03 -4.65 27.69
C THR A 235 0.60 -3.83 26.56
N ILE A 236 0.03 -2.68 26.22
CA ILE A 236 0.60 -1.75 25.23
C ILE A 236 1.81 -1.02 25.81
N VAL A 237 1.73 -0.56 27.06
CA VAL A 237 2.85 0.09 27.75
C VAL A 237 4.05 -0.85 27.87
N GLN A 238 3.81 -2.14 28.09
CA GLN A 238 4.85 -3.16 28.19
C GLN A 238 5.38 -3.65 26.83
N CYS A 239 4.77 -3.22 25.72
CA CYS A 239 5.14 -3.71 24.40
C CYS A 239 6.52 -3.20 23.96
N LYS A 240 7.47 -4.13 23.74
CA LYS A 240 8.84 -3.80 23.31
C LYS A 240 8.88 -2.95 22.03
N TYR A 241 8.02 -3.25 21.04
CA TYR A 241 8.00 -2.51 19.78
C TYR A 241 7.45 -1.09 19.96
N PHE A 242 6.43 -0.91 20.81
CA PHE A 242 5.91 0.42 21.14
C PHE A 242 6.99 1.27 21.82
N ASN A 243 7.72 0.67 22.75
CA ASN A 243 8.80 1.34 23.47
C ASN A 243 10.00 1.68 22.57
N TYR A 244 10.28 0.84 21.58
CA TYR A 244 11.37 1.05 20.63
C TYR A 244 11.06 2.13 19.58
N TYR A 245 9.88 2.06 18.95
CA TYR A 245 9.54 2.92 17.81
C TYR A 245 8.96 4.29 18.19
N ASN A 246 8.74 4.58 19.48
CA ASN A 246 8.21 5.87 19.92
C ASN A 246 9.18 6.49 20.93
N SER A 247 9.49 7.77 20.75
CA SER A 247 10.25 8.55 21.71
C SER A 247 9.47 8.70 23.01
N GLN A 248 10.14 9.12 24.09
CA GLN A 248 9.47 9.28 25.38
C GLN A 248 8.24 10.20 25.31
N SER A 249 8.36 11.36 24.65
CA SER A 249 7.25 12.29 24.49
C SER A 249 6.12 11.73 23.61
N GLU A 250 6.45 10.99 22.55
CA GLU A 250 5.47 10.31 21.71
C GLU A 250 4.70 9.24 22.51
N ARG A 251 5.39 8.48 23.36
CA ARG A 251 4.78 7.48 24.24
C ARG A 251 3.85 8.14 25.25
N GLU A 252 4.31 9.17 25.94
CA GLU A 252 3.50 9.92 26.92
C GLU A 252 2.25 10.49 26.27
N ASN A 253 2.38 11.16 25.11
CA ASN A 253 1.24 11.69 24.36
C ASN A 253 0.26 10.58 23.93
N TYR A 254 0.78 9.45 23.45
CA TYR A 254 -0.04 8.32 23.03
C TYR A 254 -0.80 7.70 24.21
N ILE A 255 -0.12 7.47 25.33
CA ILE A 255 -0.73 6.90 26.53
C ILE A 255 -1.73 7.87 27.15
N ASN A 256 -1.44 9.18 27.21
CA ASN A 256 -2.37 10.19 27.70
C ASN A 256 -3.66 10.25 26.86
N LYS A 257 -3.55 10.16 25.53
CA LYS A 257 -4.70 10.04 24.62
C LYS A 257 -5.59 8.86 25.01
N TRP A 258 -5.03 7.69 25.31
CA TRP A 258 -5.79 6.49 25.65
C TRP A 258 -6.24 6.44 27.11
N ASN A 259 -5.50 7.03 28.04
CA ASN A 259 -5.90 7.22 29.44
C ASN A 259 -7.17 8.05 29.55
N SER A 260 -7.35 9.07 28.70
CA SER A 260 -8.63 9.82 28.64
C SER A 260 -9.84 8.96 28.23
N LYS A 261 -9.59 7.75 27.72
CA LYS A 261 -10.57 6.77 27.25
C LYS A 261 -10.44 5.42 27.97
N VAL A 262 -9.82 5.38 29.15
CA VAL A 262 -9.63 4.11 29.87
C VAL A 262 -10.89 3.74 30.65
N GLU A 263 -11.23 2.45 30.68
CA GLU A 263 -12.22 1.90 31.61
C GLU A 263 -11.53 1.41 32.88
N THR A 264 -12.18 1.60 34.03
CA THR A 264 -11.68 1.14 35.33
C THR A 264 -11.77 -0.37 35.49
N ASN A 265 -12.66 -1.04 34.75
CA ASN A 265 -12.85 -2.47 34.85
C ASN A 265 -11.83 -3.22 33.99
N ALA A 266 -11.31 -4.32 34.54
CA ALA A 266 -10.49 -5.25 33.77
C ALA A 266 -11.36 -6.03 32.79
N PHE A 267 -10.79 -6.42 31.66
CA PHE A 267 -11.42 -7.34 30.72
C PHE A 267 -10.56 -8.60 30.59
N GLU A 268 -11.18 -9.78 30.64
CA GLU A 268 -10.50 -11.07 30.43
C GLU A 268 -10.56 -11.44 28.93
N PRO A 269 -9.44 -11.37 28.18
CA PRO A 269 -9.42 -11.77 26.79
C PRO A 269 -9.49 -13.29 26.64
N TYR A 270 -9.58 -13.75 25.39
CA TYR A 270 -9.44 -15.18 25.14
C TYR A 270 -8.05 -15.68 25.57
N THR A 271 -8.02 -16.87 26.14
CA THR A 271 -6.82 -17.69 26.25
C THR A 271 -6.41 -18.18 24.85
N LEU A 272 -5.19 -18.69 24.70
CA LEU A 272 -4.71 -19.19 23.41
C LEU A 272 -5.63 -20.30 22.87
N GLU A 273 -6.10 -21.18 23.74
CA GLU A 273 -7.06 -22.24 23.40
C GLU A 273 -8.40 -21.67 22.92
N LYS A 274 -9.00 -20.74 23.66
CA LYS A 274 -10.25 -20.06 23.25
C LYS A 274 -10.08 -19.32 21.92
N TYR A 275 -8.91 -18.72 21.69
CA TYR A 275 -8.60 -18.04 20.45
C TYR A 275 -8.43 -19.02 19.28
N ASN A 276 -7.75 -20.14 19.48
CA ASN A 276 -7.60 -21.17 18.45
C ASN A 276 -8.95 -21.78 18.07
N PHE A 277 -9.78 -22.12 19.06
CA PHE A 277 -11.15 -22.56 18.83
C PHE A 277 -11.97 -21.50 18.08
N TYR A 278 -11.84 -20.23 18.48
CA TYR A 278 -12.47 -19.12 17.76
C TYR A 278 -12.02 -19.05 16.29
N LYS A 279 -10.71 -19.22 16.02
CA LYS A 279 -10.17 -19.16 14.67
C LYS A 279 -10.71 -20.28 13.78
N GLU A 280 -10.76 -21.49 14.30
CA GLU A 280 -11.29 -22.67 13.63
C GLU A 280 -12.77 -22.45 13.30
N PHE A 281 -13.58 -22.12 14.30
CA PHE A 281 -15.01 -21.86 14.13
C PHE A 281 -15.29 -20.73 13.12
N SER A 282 -14.60 -19.59 13.24
CA SER A 282 -14.75 -18.47 12.28
C SER A 282 -14.29 -18.84 10.87
N GLY A 283 -13.25 -19.66 10.74
CA GLY A 283 -12.74 -20.12 9.45
C GLY A 283 -13.70 -21.07 8.75
N GLU A 284 -14.24 -22.07 9.47
CA GLU A 284 -15.21 -23.03 8.92
C GLU A 284 -16.50 -22.36 8.48
N ASN A 285 -16.94 -21.35 9.22
CA ASN A 285 -18.18 -20.64 8.92
C ASN A 285 -18.01 -19.53 7.87
N GLN A 286 -16.79 -19.24 7.41
CA GLN A 286 -16.53 -18.11 6.52
C GLN A 286 -17.28 -18.25 5.19
N PHE A 287 -18.38 -17.51 5.03
CA PHE A 287 -19.25 -17.58 3.86
C PHE A 287 -18.68 -16.81 2.64
N HIS A 288 -17.78 -15.85 2.88
CA HIS A 288 -17.13 -15.07 1.84
C HIS A 288 -15.62 -15.00 2.09
N ASN A 289 -14.85 -15.72 1.27
CA ASN A 289 -13.41 -15.50 1.18
C ASN A 289 -13.16 -14.32 0.24
N ILE A 290 -13.38 -13.09 0.73
CA ILE A 290 -13.23 -11.88 -0.07
C ILE A 290 -11.74 -11.59 -0.24
N ILE A 291 -11.13 -12.22 -1.25
CA ILE A 291 -9.88 -11.71 -1.80
C ILE A 291 -10.21 -10.35 -2.41
N GLN A 292 -9.86 -9.25 -1.74
CA GLN A 292 -10.05 -7.90 -2.26
C GLN A 292 -9.15 -7.70 -3.49
N ARG A 293 -9.62 -8.06 -4.68
CA ARG A 293 -8.85 -7.95 -5.93
C ARG A 293 -8.62 -6.49 -6.37
N GLU A 294 -9.33 -5.53 -5.79
CA GLU A 294 -9.35 -4.12 -6.25
C GLU A 294 -9.00 -3.07 -5.18
N HIS A 295 -8.15 -3.41 -4.19
CA HIS A 295 -7.84 -2.49 -3.08
C HIS A 295 -6.69 -1.51 -3.36
N TYR A 296 -6.03 -1.59 -4.51
CA TYR A 296 -5.04 -0.57 -4.93
C TYR A 296 -5.67 0.43 -5.90
N LEU A 297 -5.14 1.66 -5.91
CA LEU A 297 -5.38 2.65 -6.94
C LEU A 297 -5.12 2.10 -8.36
N ASP A 298 -4.23 1.13 -8.51
CA ASP A 298 -3.69 0.66 -9.78
C ASP A 298 -3.41 -0.85 -9.78
N HIS A 299 -3.90 -1.55 -10.81
CA HIS A 299 -3.68 -2.99 -11.01
C HIS A 299 -2.25 -3.35 -11.46
N GLY A 300 -1.37 -2.36 -11.65
CA GLY A 300 0.05 -2.60 -11.93
C GLY A 300 0.38 -2.85 -13.41
N CYS A 301 -0.59 -2.67 -14.32
CA CYS A 301 -0.35 -2.84 -15.76
C CYS A 301 0.73 -1.89 -16.28
N ILE A 302 1.77 -2.39 -16.92
CA ILE A 302 2.92 -1.60 -17.40
C ILE A 302 2.76 -1.05 -18.82
N CYS A 303 1.58 -1.15 -19.42
CA CYS A 303 1.36 -0.65 -20.77
C CYS A 303 1.56 0.87 -20.87
N ASN A 304 1.79 1.34 -22.09
CA ASN A 304 2.01 2.76 -22.36
C ASN A 304 0.82 3.66 -21.99
N SER A 305 -0.40 3.10 -21.88
CA SER A 305 -1.61 3.84 -21.50
C SER A 305 -1.72 4.00 -19.97
N CYS A 306 -1.53 2.92 -19.22
CA CYS A 306 -1.49 2.97 -17.76
C CYS A 306 -0.33 3.85 -17.26
N CYS A 307 0.87 3.72 -17.86
CA CYS A 307 2.01 4.59 -17.53
C CYS A 307 1.72 6.07 -17.80
N TYR A 308 0.94 6.37 -18.84
CA TYR A 308 0.52 7.74 -19.13
C TYR A 308 -0.38 8.29 -18.03
N LYS A 309 -1.40 7.52 -17.61
CA LYS A 309 -2.32 7.91 -16.53
C LYS A 309 -1.58 8.12 -15.20
N ARG A 310 -0.65 7.21 -14.85
CA ARG A 310 0.25 7.37 -13.68
C ARG A 310 1.02 8.69 -13.73
N ARG A 311 1.60 9.05 -14.88
CA ARG A 311 2.33 10.32 -15.03
C ARG A 311 1.42 11.53 -14.83
N GLN A 312 0.17 11.48 -15.28
CA GLN A 312 -0.79 12.58 -15.03
C GLN A 312 -1.06 12.72 -13.52
N ILE A 313 -1.31 11.61 -12.84
CA ILE A 313 -1.54 11.58 -11.38
C ILE A 313 -0.30 12.13 -10.65
N PHE A 314 0.89 11.65 -10.99
CA PHE A 314 2.15 12.13 -10.42
C PHE A 314 2.30 13.65 -10.50
N LEU A 315 2.05 14.23 -11.68
CA LEU A 315 2.15 15.68 -11.89
C LEU A 315 1.09 16.46 -11.12
N ARG A 316 -0.14 15.92 -10.99
CA ARG A 316 -1.19 16.54 -10.17
C ARG A 316 -0.75 16.65 -8.70
N ILE A 317 -0.24 15.56 -8.12
CA ILE A 317 0.24 15.56 -6.72
C ILE A 317 1.38 16.56 -6.55
N LYS A 318 2.34 16.57 -7.47
CA LYS A 318 3.46 17.53 -7.45
C LYS A 318 3.00 18.99 -7.45
N ASN A 319 1.86 19.26 -8.09
CA ASN A 319 1.27 20.59 -8.15
C ASN A 319 0.34 20.90 -6.96
N GLY A 320 0.32 20.05 -5.92
CA GLY A 320 -0.47 20.27 -4.69
C GLY A 320 -1.87 19.66 -4.71
N ASP A 321 -2.23 18.89 -5.74
CA ASP A 321 -3.51 18.19 -5.76
C ASP A 321 -3.47 16.96 -4.87
N ILE A 322 -4.22 17.02 -3.77
CA ILE A 322 -4.30 15.97 -2.75
C ILE A 322 -5.47 15.01 -2.96
N ASN A 323 -6.40 15.32 -3.88
CA ASN A 323 -7.63 14.55 -4.10
C ASN A 323 -7.51 13.70 -5.37
N ILE A 324 -7.00 12.47 -5.19
CA ILE A 324 -6.96 11.47 -6.25
C ILE A 324 -8.02 10.43 -5.97
N ASP A 325 -9.19 10.62 -6.56
CA ASP A 325 -10.31 9.67 -6.55
C ASP A 325 -10.26 8.68 -7.72
N THR A 326 -9.29 8.84 -8.62
CA THR A 326 -9.33 8.16 -9.92
C THR A 326 -8.49 6.88 -9.94
N LYS A 327 -9.15 5.71 -9.85
CA LYS A 327 -8.49 4.42 -10.10
C LYS A 327 -7.88 4.34 -11.52
N ILE A 328 -6.78 3.63 -11.65
CA ILE A 328 -6.10 3.33 -12.90
C ILE A 328 -6.60 1.97 -13.41
N ILE A 329 -7.72 2.01 -14.12
CA ILE A 329 -8.30 0.87 -14.83
C ILE A 329 -7.73 0.84 -16.25
N HIS A 330 -7.27 -0.32 -16.71
CA HIS A 330 -6.52 -0.46 -17.98
C HIS A 330 -7.35 0.02 -19.17
N GLU A 331 -8.58 -0.47 -19.29
CA GLU A 331 -9.51 -0.21 -20.38
C GLU A 331 -9.79 1.30 -20.48
N GLN A 332 -10.04 1.93 -19.32
CA GLN A 332 -10.25 3.38 -19.24
C GLN A 332 -9.01 4.17 -19.65
N ALA A 333 -7.82 3.76 -19.18
CA ALA A 333 -6.57 4.42 -19.54
C ALA A 333 -6.26 4.30 -21.04
N VAL A 334 -6.56 3.14 -21.65
CA VAL A 334 -6.44 2.93 -23.09
C VAL A 334 -7.40 3.83 -23.86
N GLN A 335 -8.67 3.90 -23.44
CA GLN A 335 -9.66 4.74 -24.09
C GLN A 335 -9.34 6.23 -23.99
N GLU A 336 -8.93 6.71 -22.81
CA GLU A 336 -8.54 8.11 -22.61
C GLU A 336 -7.37 8.49 -23.54
N LYS A 337 -6.37 7.62 -23.65
CA LYS A 337 -5.22 7.87 -24.51
C LYS A 337 -5.60 7.88 -26.00
N LYS A 338 -6.52 7.00 -26.42
CA LYS A 338 -7.06 7.01 -27.80
C LYS A 338 -7.81 8.31 -28.07
N ASN A 339 -8.72 8.71 -27.17
CA ASN A 339 -9.51 9.95 -27.29
C ASN A 339 -8.60 11.19 -27.39
N ARG A 340 -7.56 11.30 -26.55
CA ARG A 340 -6.59 12.40 -26.64
C ARG A 340 -5.81 12.41 -27.96
N LYS A 341 -5.48 11.24 -28.53
CA LYS A 341 -4.82 11.15 -29.84
C LYS A 341 -5.74 11.69 -30.94
N VAL A 342 -7.03 11.33 -30.91
CA VAL A 342 -8.04 11.85 -31.84
C VAL A 342 -8.19 13.36 -31.68
N GLN A 343 -8.32 13.88 -30.46
CA GLN A 343 -8.40 15.32 -30.19
C GLN A 343 -7.17 16.09 -30.69
N ARG A 344 -5.96 15.54 -30.50
CA ARG A 344 -4.73 16.16 -31.02
C ARG A 344 -4.71 16.22 -32.54
N ILE A 345 -5.12 15.14 -33.21
CA ILE A 345 -5.21 15.10 -34.67
C ILE A 345 -6.23 16.15 -35.14
N GLY A 346 -7.41 16.22 -34.51
CA GLY A 346 -8.42 17.24 -34.81
C GLY A 346 -7.88 18.67 -34.65
N ASN A 347 -7.19 18.96 -33.56
CA ASN A 347 -6.57 20.28 -33.33
C ASN A 347 -5.50 20.62 -34.38
N ILE A 348 -4.74 19.63 -34.85
CA ILE A 348 -3.75 19.83 -35.92
C ILE A 348 -4.46 20.09 -37.25
N CYS A 349 -5.49 19.33 -37.59
CA CYS A 349 -6.30 19.53 -38.79
C CYS A 349 -6.92 20.93 -38.82
N ASN A 350 -7.49 21.39 -37.69
CA ASN A 350 -8.05 22.74 -37.57
C ASN A 350 -6.98 23.82 -37.80
N LYS A 351 -5.80 23.70 -37.17
CA LYS A 351 -4.68 24.63 -37.40
C LYS A 351 -4.19 24.66 -38.85
N ILE A 352 -4.21 23.52 -39.54
CA ILE A 352 -3.86 23.46 -40.96
C ILE A 352 -4.92 24.18 -41.80
N GLN A 353 -6.21 23.94 -41.50
CA GLN A 353 -7.31 24.59 -42.20
C GLN A 353 -7.29 26.11 -42.01
N ASP A 354 -7.02 26.59 -40.80
CA ASP A 354 -6.89 28.02 -40.52
C ASP A 354 -5.78 28.67 -41.36
N LYS A 355 -4.61 28.02 -41.44
CA LYS A 355 -3.50 28.48 -42.30
C LYS A 355 -3.86 28.48 -43.79
N LEU A 356 -4.57 27.45 -44.27
CA LEU A 356 -5.03 27.40 -45.66
C LEU A 356 -6.02 28.54 -45.96
N ASN A 357 -6.90 28.87 -45.01
CA ASN A 357 -7.83 29.99 -45.11
C ASN A 357 -7.12 31.36 -45.08
N GLU A 358 -6.03 31.49 -44.33
CA GLU A 358 -5.19 32.70 -44.36
C GLU A 358 -4.47 32.87 -45.72
N ILE A 359 -3.91 31.78 -46.26
CA ILE A 359 -3.24 31.79 -47.57
C ILE A 359 -4.23 32.16 -48.69
N SER A 360 -5.44 31.61 -48.69
CA SER A 360 -6.45 31.92 -49.70
C SER A 360 -6.92 33.38 -49.65
N LYS A 361 -7.02 33.97 -48.44
CA LYS A 361 -7.26 35.42 -48.27
C LYS A 361 -6.12 36.27 -48.85
N ILE A 362 -4.87 35.88 -48.64
CA ILE A 362 -3.70 36.59 -49.20
C ILE A 362 -3.71 36.51 -50.74
N GLN A 363 -4.00 35.34 -51.32
CA GLN A 363 -4.07 35.18 -52.78
C GLN A 363 -5.20 36.00 -53.42
N THR A 364 -6.38 36.03 -52.80
CA THR A 364 -7.50 36.86 -53.27
C THR A 364 -7.22 38.36 -53.13
N SER A 365 -6.47 38.79 -52.10
CA SER A 365 -6.02 40.19 -52.00
C SER A 365 -4.97 40.57 -53.06
N LYS A 366 -4.03 39.67 -53.42
CA LYS A 366 -3.05 39.91 -54.49
C LYS A 366 -3.67 39.93 -55.88
N GLY A 367 -4.66 39.06 -56.14
CA GLY A 367 -5.44 39.06 -57.39
C GLY A 367 -6.19 40.37 -57.63
N LYS A 368 -6.71 41.01 -56.57
CA LYS A 368 -7.34 42.34 -56.66
C LYS A 368 -6.36 43.49 -56.89
N ILE A 369 -5.09 43.35 -56.50
CA ILE A 369 -4.05 44.35 -56.73
C ILE A 369 -3.59 44.31 -58.21
N ASN A 370 -3.44 43.13 -58.81
CA ASN A 370 -3.08 43.01 -60.22
C ASN A 370 -4.17 43.50 -61.19
N MET A 371 -5.45 43.47 -60.81
CA MET A 371 -6.53 44.06 -61.62
C MET A 371 -6.58 45.61 -61.55
N LYS A 372 -5.89 46.26 -60.61
CA LYS A 372 -5.87 47.73 -60.49
C LYS A 372 -4.69 48.41 -61.21
N VAL A 373 -3.74 47.64 -61.75
CA VAL A 373 -2.53 48.18 -62.43
C VAL A 373 -2.68 48.16 -63.97
N GLN A 374 -3.85 47.77 -64.49
CA GLN A 374 -4.21 47.92 -65.91
C GLN A 374 -5.29 49.00 -66.06
N ILE A 375 -4.93 50.27 -65.95
CA ILE A 375 -5.66 51.40 -66.54
C ILE A 375 -4.63 52.34 -67.17
#